data_AF-A0A0N9DVT0-F1
#
_entry.id   AF-A0A0N9DVT0-F1
#
_cell.length_a   1.000
_cell.length_b   1.000
_cell.length_c   1.000
_cell.angle_alpha   90.00
_cell.angle_beta   90.00
_cell.angle_gamma   90.00
#
_symmetry.space_group_name_H-M   'P 1'
#
loop_
_entity.id
_entity.type
_entity.pdbx_description
1 polymer ?
#
loop_
_entity_poly.entity_id
_entity_poly.type
_entity_poly.pdbx_seq_one_letter_code
_entity_poly.pdbx_strand_id
1 'polypeptide(L)'
;DGGDTWTNSYTSLVTKGQDVIDCMALLKPDAMTGHWEFTLGEERVKEAIDSLGFPFLAQNVRDAEWNDEEVFKASVTFERGGVRIAVIGQAFP
;
A
#
# COMPACT_ATOMS: atom_id res chain seq x y z
N ASP A 1 -7.57 0.61 3.85
CA ASP A 1 -6.86 -0.43 4.62
C ASP A 1 -5.73 0.23 5.39
N GLY A 2 -5.58 -0.11 6.66
CA GLY A 2 -4.59 0.49 7.57
C GLY A 2 -3.17 -0.08 7.41
N GLY A 3 -2.96 -1.06 6.52
CA GLY A 3 -1.71 -1.79 6.39
C GLY A 3 -1.69 -3.05 7.24
N ASP A 4 -0.55 -3.75 7.29
CA ASP A 4 -0.36 -5.01 8.03
C ASP A 4 -1.32 -6.13 7.61
N THR A 5 -1.57 -6.21 6.31
CA THR A 5 -2.60 -7.05 5.70
C THR A 5 -2.00 -8.16 4.83
N TRP A 6 -0.95 -7.91 4.05
CA TRP A 6 -0.47 -8.89 3.04
C TRP A 6 0.23 -10.11 3.63
N THR A 7 0.64 -10.04 4.89
CA THR A 7 1.58 -10.97 5.52
C THR A 7 0.97 -11.70 6.72
N ASN A 8 1.76 -12.56 7.36
CA ASN A 8 1.47 -13.17 8.67
C ASN A 8 0.34 -14.23 8.69
N SER A 9 0.06 -14.86 7.54
CA SER A 9 -0.77 -16.07 7.45
C SER A 9 0.00 -17.19 6.73
N TYR A 10 -0.44 -18.44 6.90
CA TYR A 10 0.19 -19.59 6.22
C TYR A 10 0.07 -19.49 4.70
N THR A 11 -1.11 -19.10 4.19
CA THR A 11 -1.35 -18.97 2.75
C THR A 11 -0.56 -17.81 2.16
N SER A 12 -0.43 -16.70 2.89
CA SER A 12 0.46 -15.59 2.53
C SER A 12 1.92 -16.04 2.48
N LEU A 13 2.41 -16.80 3.45
CA LEU A 13 3.78 -17.31 3.45
C LEU A 13 4.06 -18.18 2.20
N VAL A 14 3.15 -19.08 1.85
CA VAL A 14 3.32 -19.99 0.70
C VAL A 14 3.21 -19.24 -0.64
N THR A 15 2.39 -18.19 -0.70
CA THR A 15 2.13 -17.43 -1.94
C THR A 15 2.91 -16.12 -2.05
N LYS A 16 3.77 -15.81 -1.07
CA LYS A 16 4.44 -14.50 -0.94
C LYS A 16 3.43 -13.33 -0.95
N GLY A 17 2.34 -13.52 -0.19
CA GLY A 17 1.23 -12.57 -0.02
C GLY A 17 0.25 -12.46 -1.19
N GLN A 18 0.45 -13.19 -2.29
CA GLN A 18 -0.39 -13.04 -3.48
C GLN A 18 -1.86 -13.36 -3.22
N ASP A 19 -2.16 -14.33 -2.35
CA ASP A 19 -3.52 -14.68 -2.00
C ASP A 19 -4.31 -13.49 -1.42
N VAL A 20 -3.69 -12.74 -0.51
CA VAL A 20 -4.29 -11.55 0.08
C VAL A 20 -4.29 -10.37 -0.91
N ILE A 21 -3.20 -10.18 -1.66
CA ILE A 21 -3.10 -9.12 -2.68
C ILE A 21 -4.22 -9.26 -3.72
N ASP A 22 -4.50 -10.47 -4.21
CA ASP A 22 -5.58 -10.74 -5.16
C ASP A 22 -6.96 -10.44 -4.54
N CYS A 23 -7.17 -10.82 -3.28
CA CYS A 23 -8.40 -10.48 -2.57
C CYS A 23 -8.60 -8.97 -2.45
N MET A 24 -7.53 -8.23 -2.17
CA MET A 24 -7.54 -6.78 -2.06
C MET A 24 -7.80 -6.10 -3.41
N ALA A 25 -7.19 -6.60 -4.50
CA ALA A 25 -7.43 -6.11 -5.86
C ALA A 25 -8.89 -6.32 -6.33
N LEU A 26 -9.56 -7.35 -5.81
CA LEU A 26 -11.00 -7.56 -6.02
C LEU A 26 -11.86 -6.66 -5.14
N LEU A 27 -11.50 -6.51 -3.85
CA LEU A 27 -12.25 -5.70 -2.88
C LEU A 27 -12.15 -4.20 -3.18
N LYS A 28 -10.99 -3.75 -3.67
CA LYS A 28 -10.69 -2.35 -4.07
C LYS A 28 -11.02 -1.33 -2.98
N PRO A 29 -10.37 -1.39 -1.80
CA PRO A 29 -10.47 -0.29 -0.84
C PRO A 29 -10.04 1.04 -1.50
N ASP A 30 -10.58 2.16 -1.04
CA ASP A 30 -10.25 3.46 -1.64
C ASP A 30 -8.75 3.81 -1.52
N ALA A 31 -8.05 3.30 -0.50
CA ALA A 31 -6.59 3.39 -0.37
C ALA A 31 -6.05 2.39 0.66
N MET A 32 -4.73 2.16 0.65
CA MET A 32 -4.01 1.49 1.75
C MET A 32 -2.68 2.18 2.11
N THR A 33 -2.14 1.86 3.28
CA THR A 33 -0.75 2.15 3.69
C THR A 33 -0.04 0.84 4.04
N GLY A 34 1.18 0.85 4.57
CA GLY A 34 1.90 -0.39 4.91
C GLY A 34 2.88 -0.32 6.07
N HIS A 35 3.24 -1.51 6.54
CA HIS A 35 4.29 -1.73 7.55
C HIS A 35 4.88 -3.14 7.40
N TRP A 36 4.12 -4.19 7.71
CA TRP A 36 4.58 -5.57 7.54
C TRP A 36 4.66 -5.99 6.06
N GLU A 37 3.98 -5.29 5.16
CA GLU A 37 4.12 -5.45 3.71
C GLU A 37 5.60 -5.42 3.28
N PHE A 38 6.40 -4.53 3.88
CA PHE A 38 7.81 -4.36 3.55
C PHE A 38 8.68 -5.58 3.89
N THR A 39 8.18 -6.52 4.72
CA THR A 39 8.90 -7.78 5.01
C THR A 39 8.94 -8.75 3.82
N LEU A 40 8.10 -8.52 2.80
CA LEU A 40 8.17 -9.26 1.53
C LEU A 40 9.35 -8.83 0.65
N GLY A 41 10.01 -7.73 0.99
CA GLY A 41 11.11 -7.14 0.23
C GLY A 41 10.63 -6.14 -0.83
N GLU A 42 11.52 -5.21 -1.18
CA GLU A 42 11.22 -4.06 -2.03
C GLU A 42 10.64 -4.45 -3.40
N GLU A 43 11.30 -5.37 -4.11
CA GLU A 43 10.87 -5.81 -5.45
C GLU A 43 9.45 -6.35 -5.43
N ARG A 44 9.14 -7.17 -4.42
CA ARG A 44 7.83 -7.81 -4.28
C ARG A 44 6.74 -6.79 -3.92
N VAL A 45 7.05 -5.82 -3.07
CA VAL A 45 6.11 -4.75 -2.71
C VAL A 45 5.80 -3.88 -3.93
N LYS A 46 6.82 -3.50 -4.73
CA LYS A 46 6.61 -2.72 -5.95
C LYS A 46 5.73 -3.47 -6.96
N GLU A 47 6.02 -4.75 -7.21
CA GLU A 47 5.21 -5.62 -8.07
C GLU A 47 3.75 -5.70 -7.58
N ALA A 48 3.54 -5.89 -6.27
CA ALA A 48 2.22 -5.96 -5.68
C ALA A 48 1.44 -4.65 -5.89
N ILE A 49 2.06 -3.49 -5.58
CA ILE A 49 1.45 -2.17 -5.71
C ILE A 49 0.99 -1.90 -7.14
N ASP A 50 1.81 -2.26 -8.14
CA ASP A 50 1.47 -2.10 -9.56
C ASP A 50 0.23 -2.91 -9.98
N SER A 51 -0.09 -3.98 -9.26
CA SER A 51 -1.22 -4.88 -9.54
C SER A 51 -2.53 -4.57 -8.79
N LEU A 52 -2.51 -3.70 -7.78
CA LEU A 52 -3.66 -3.49 -6.85
C LEU A 52 -4.90 -2.91 -7.54
N GLY A 53 -4.72 -1.99 -8.50
CA GLY A 53 -5.82 -1.23 -9.10
C GLY A 53 -6.49 -0.21 -8.16
N PHE A 54 -5.88 0.07 -6.99
CA PHE A 54 -6.23 1.13 -6.05
C PHE A 54 -4.95 1.69 -5.40
N PRO A 55 -4.96 2.89 -4.81
CA PRO A 55 -3.72 3.55 -4.39
C PRO A 55 -3.14 2.98 -3.09
N PHE A 56 -1.85 2.63 -3.14
CA PHE A 56 -0.98 2.54 -1.96
C PHE A 56 -0.42 3.93 -1.67
N LEU A 57 -0.54 4.40 -0.42
CA LEU A 57 -0.16 5.74 0.00
C LEU A 57 0.81 5.68 1.18
N ALA A 58 1.92 6.40 1.10
CA ALA A 58 2.82 6.58 2.24
C ALA A 58 3.61 7.88 2.11
N GLN A 59 3.27 8.86 2.92
CA GLN A 59 3.91 10.17 2.89
C GLN A 59 5.29 10.17 3.52
N ASN A 60 5.70 9.14 4.27
CA ASN A 60 6.94 9.10 5.07
C ASN A 60 8.01 8.12 4.55
N VAL A 61 7.77 7.42 3.44
CA VAL A 61 8.80 6.58 2.82
C VAL A 61 9.62 7.45 1.86
N ARG A 62 10.94 7.41 2.00
CA ARG A 62 11.89 8.21 1.21
C ARG A 62 12.98 7.32 0.65
N ASP A 63 13.52 7.74 -0.49
CA ASP A 63 14.77 7.21 -1.00
C ASP A 63 15.92 7.50 -0.03
N ALA A 64 16.82 6.54 0.18
CA ALA A 64 17.89 6.67 1.15
C ALA A 64 19.11 7.47 0.63
N GLU A 65 19.27 7.59 -0.68
CA GLU A 65 20.41 8.28 -1.29
C GLU A 65 20.16 9.79 -1.37
N TRP A 66 18.96 10.19 -1.78
CA TRP A 66 18.62 11.59 -2.03
C TRP A 66 17.62 12.17 -1.03
N ASN A 67 16.91 11.36 -0.23
CA ASN A 67 15.92 11.74 0.81
C ASN A 67 14.77 12.67 0.38
N ASP A 68 14.79 13.18 -0.85
CA ASP A 68 13.88 14.19 -1.37
C ASP A 68 12.90 13.60 -2.39
N GLU A 69 13.10 12.36 -2.85
CA GLU A 69 12.21 11.70 -3.81
C GLU A 69 11.08 10.95 -3.11
N GLU A 70 9.85 11.25 -3.53
CA GLU A 70 8.65 10.52 -3.09
C GLU A 70 8.66 9.11 -3.71
N VAL A 71 8.84 8.08 -2.87
CA VAL A 71 8.77 6.68 -3.33
C VAL A 71 7.33 6.27 -3.62
N PHE A 72 6.39 6.77 -2.83
CA PHE A 72 4.96 6.51 -2.96
C PHE A 72 4.17 7.81 -2.92
N LYS A 73 2.97 7.80 -3.50
CA LYS A 73 2.06 8.95 -3.44
C LYS A 73 1.69 9.25 -1.98
N ALA A 74 1.85 10.50 -1.56
CA ALA A 74 1.56 10.89 -0.17
C ALA A 74 0.05 10.88 0.16
N SER A 75 -0.81 11.23 -0.79
CA SER A 75 -2.24 11.37 -0.56
C SER A 75 -3.08 11.23 -1.84
N VAL A 76 -4.40 11.10 -1.67
CA VAL A 76 -5.38 11.13 -2.76
C VAL A 76 -6.64 11.85 -2.29
N THR A 77 -7.32 12.53 -3.22
CA THR A 77 -8.60 13.21 -2.93
C THR A 77 -9.72 12.52 -3.68
N PHE A 78 -10.79 12.20 -2.97
CA PHE A 78 -12.03 11.65 -3.52
C PHE A 78 -13.15 12.68 -3.44
N GLU A 79 -14.14 12.56 -4.33
CA GLU A 79 -15.42 13.24 -4.19
C GLU A 79 -16.51 12.22 -3.90
N ARG A 80 -17.27 12.42 -2.81
CA ARG A 80 -18.39 11.56 -2.40
C ARG A 80 -19.48 12.44 -1.82
N GLY A 81 -20.71 12.30 -2.33
CA GLY A 81 -21.86 13.07 -1.83
C GLY A 81 -21.69 14.60 -1.92
N GLY A 82 -20.92 15.10 -2.89
CA GLY A 82 -20.63 16.54 -3.04
C GLY A 82 -19.56 17.09 -2.08
N VAL A 83 -18.89 16.23 -1.31
CA VAL A 83 -17.79 16.61 -0.42
C VAL A 83 -16.47 16.07 -0.97
N ARG A 84 -15.42 16.89 -0.92
CA ARG A 84 -14.04 16.48 -1.22
C ARG A 84 -13.37 15.94 0.04
N ILE A 85 -12.81 14.74 -0.05
CA ILE A 85 -12.20 13.99 1.06
C ILE A 85 -10.75 13.69 0.67
N ALA A 86 -9.79 14.27 1.40
CA ALA A 86 -8.37 13.94 1.25
C ALA A 86 -7.98 12.81 2.21
N VAL A 87 -7.30 11.79 1.68
CA VAL A 87 -6.74 10.67 2.44
C VAL A 87 -5.23 10.75 2.33
N ILE A 88 -4.54 10.86 3.47
CA ILE A 88 -3.08 10.91 3.57
C ILE A 88 -2.60 9.56 4.10
N GLY A 89 -1.64 8.95 3.39
CA GLY A 89 -1.04 7.69 3.82
C GLY A 89 0.15 7.91 4.75
N GLN A 90 0.30 7.06 5.76
CA GLN A 90 1.43 7.06 6.69
C GLN A 90 1.79 5.60 6.95
N ALA A 91 2.97 5.19 6.52
CA ALA A 91 3.55 3.89 6.85
C ALA A 91 4.10 3.90 8.28
N PHE A 92 4.31 2.73 8.89
CA PHE A 92 4.97 2.67 10.19
C PHE A 92 6.39 3.28 10.10
N PRO A 93 6.81 4.16 11.04
CA PRO A 93 8.12 4.82 11.00
C PRO A 93 9.32 3.92 11.30
#